data_AF-A0A0N5CP95-F1
#
_entry.id   AF-A0A0N5CP95-F1
#
_cell.length_a   1.000
_cell.length_b   1.000
_cell.length_c   1.000
_cell.angle_alpha   90.00
_cell.angle_beta   90.00
_cell.angle_gamma   90.00
#
_symmetry.space_group_name_H-M   'P 1'
#
loop_
_entity.id
_entity.type
_entity.pdbx_description
1 polymer ?
#
loop_
_entity_poly.entity_id
_entity_poly.type
_entity_poly.pdbx_seq_one_letter_code
_entity_poly.pdbx_strand_id
1 'polypeptide(L)'
;MVRFKAWHCVLNRSRFDACNEYVDSKSLEKLFRVLRRIYNATKLDEFNHLLEYNDFSESNKQHMSRLWNAKPAENRKWGIDVVIANTNIRKSLQPKVWMTVDEYELEMNVDVFAKLRLEVSRALNQIDSCTI
;
A
#
# COMPACT_ATOMS: atom_id res chain seq x y z
N MET A 1 4.21 -15.68 -1.85
CA MET A 1 4.94 -16.15 -0.65
C MET A 1 6.28 -15.41 -0.42
N VAL A 2 6.35 -14.09 -0.69
CA VAL A 2 7.60 -13.29 -0.61
C VAL A 2 7.57 -12.30 0.56
N ARG A 3 6.39 -11.79 0.93
CA ARG A 3 6.21 -10.82 2.03
C ARG A 3 6.61 -11.38 3.41
N PHE A 4 6.35 -12.66 3.67
CA PHE A 4 6.74 -13.31 4.92
C PHE A 4 8.26 -13.47 5.07
N LYS A 5 8.99 -13.72 3.96
CA LYS A 5 10.45 -13.89 4.00
C LYS A 5 11.17 -12.57 4.29
N ALA A 6 10.69 -11.45 3.72
CA ALA A 6 11.28 -10.14 3.97
C ALA A 6 11.13 -9.71 5.43
N TRP A 7 9.94 -9.87 6.00
CA TRP A 7 9.69 -9.57 7.42
C TRP A 7 10.51 -10.46 8.35
N HIS A 8 10.66 -11.74 8.01
CA HIS A 8 11.49 -12.69 8.75
C HIS A 8 13.00 -12.35 8.72
N CYS A 9 13.51 -11.78 7.62
CA CYS A 9 14.91 -11.33 7.54
C CYS A 9 15.17 -10.08 8.37
N VAL A 10 14.20 -9.15 8.44
CA VAL A 10 14.28 -7.98 9.33
C VAL A 10 14.32 -8.40 10.80
N LEU A 11 13.45 -9.32 11.21
CA LEU A 11 13.42 -9.83 12.58
C LEU A 11 14.72 -10.55 12.98
N ASN A 12 15.29 -11.34 12.09
CA ASN A 12 16.47 -12.16 12.38
C ASN A 12 17.81 -11.50 12.01
N ARG A 13 17.80 -10.24 11.56
CA ARG A 13 18.99 -9.50 11.06
C ARG A 13 19.81 -10.29 10.02
N SER A 14 19.16 -11.16 9.26
CA SER A 14 19.80 -11.94 8.21
C SER A 14 19.75 -11.18 6.88
N ARG A 15 20.75 -11.39 6.02
CA ARG A 15 20.71 -10.84 4.66
C ARG A 15 19.48 -11.37 3.93
N PHE A 16 18.68 -10.45 3.40
CA PHE A 16 17.59 -10.79 2.51
C PHE A 16 18.17 -11.10 1.13
N ASP A 17 18.54 -12.36 0.90
CA ASP A 17 18.81 -12.86 -0.44
C ASP A 17 17.47 -13.01 -1.15
N ALA A 18 16.97 -11.88 -1.67
CA ALA A 18 15.88 -11.88 -2.63
C ALA A 18 16.37 -12.71 -3.81
N CYS A 19 15.88 -13.94 -3.95
CA CYS A 19 15.92 -14.61 -5.23
C CYS A 19 15.35 -13.61 -6.24
N ASN A 20 16.22 -13.15 -7.15
CA ASN A 20 15.86 -12.39 -8.33
C ASN A 20 14.96 -13.28 -9.19
N GLU A 21 13.71 -13.48 -8.79
CA GLU A 21 12.68 -13.85 -9.74
C GLU A 21 12.46 -12.61 -10.57
N TYR A 22 13.15 -12.56 -11.71
CA TYR A 22 12.96 -11.55 -12.74
C TYR A 22 11.50 -11.68 -13.20
N VAL A 23 10.61 -10.90 -12.58
CA VAL A 23 9.21 -10.88 -13.00
C VAL A 23 9.20 -10.23 -14.38
N ASP A 24 8.86 -11.01 -15.39
CA ASP A 24 8.88 -10.52 -16.76
C ASP A 24 7.90 -9.34 -16.90
N SER A 25 8.24 -8.41 -17.79
CA SER A 25 7.48 -7.16 -17.96
C SER A 25 6.02 -7.41 -18.35
N LYS A 26 5.70 -8.52 -19.03
CA LYS A 26 4.34 -8.84 -19.46
C LYS A 26 3.50 -9.33 -18.28
N SER A 27 4.08 -10.11 -17.37
CA SER A 27 3.43 -10.52 -16.12
C SER A 27 3.14 -9.34 -15.21
N LEU A 28 4.06 -8.38 -15.09
CA LEU A 28 3.83 -7.13 -14.35
C LEU A 28 2.71 -6.29 -14.98
N GLU A 29 2.72 -6.11 -16.30
CA GLU A 29 1.69 -5.38 -17.02
C GLU A 29 0.31 -6.02 -16.86
N LYS A 30 0.22 -7.35 -16.96
CA LYS A 30 -1.01 -8.11 -16.69
C LYS A 30 -1.50 -7.86 -15.27
N LEU A 31 -0.62 -7.92 -14.27
CA LEU A 31 -0.96 -7.67 -12.87
C LEU A 31 -1.50 -6.24 -12.67
N PHE A 32 -0.83 -5.22 -13.21
CA PHE A 32 -1.31 -3.83 -13.11
C PHE A 32 -2.67 -3.63 -13.75
N ARG A 33 -2.90 -4.25 -14.92
CA ARG A 33 -4.20 -4.20 -15.61
C ARG A 33 -5.32 -4.80 -14.75
N VAL A 34 -5.05 -5.93 -14.10
CA VAL A 34 -6.02 -6.59 -13.20
C VAL A 34 -6.28 -5.75 -11.96
N LEU A 35 -5.25 -5.25 -11.30
CA LEU A 35 -5.38 -4.39 -10.12
C LEU A 35 -6.18 -3.11 -10.43
N ARG A 36 -5.96 -2.51 -11.60
CA ARG A 36 -6.74 -1.34 -12.05
C ARG A 36 -8.21 -1.65 -12.23
N ARG A 37 -8.55 -2.81 -12.81
CA ARG A 37 -9.95 -3.25 -12.96
C ARG A 37 -10.60 -3.51 -11.60
N ILE A 38 -9.88 -4.14 -10.67
CA ILE A 38 -10.35 -4.36 -9.30
C ILE A 38 -10.59 -3.03 -8.56
N TYR A 39 -9.67 -2.07 -8.71
CA TYR A 39 -9.80 -0.76 -8.08
C TYR A 39 -11.03 0.00 -8.58
N ASN A 40 -11.26 -0.03 -9.90
CA ASN A 40 -12.36 0.64 -10.58
C ASN A 40 -13.71 -0.09 -10.48
N ALA A 41 -13.73 -1.34 -10.02
CA ALA A 41 -14.98 -2.04 -9.80
C ALA A 41 -15.83 -1.23 -8.80
N THR A 42 -17.12 -1.11 -9.10
CA THR A 42 -18.09 -0.40 -8.27
C THR A 42 -19.11 -1.34 -7.64
N LYS A 43 -19.28 -2.53 -8.22
CA LYS A 43 -20.23 -3.56 -7.75
C LYS A 43 -19.49 -4.78 -7.20
N LEU A 44 -20.05 -5.39 -6.16
CA LEU A 44 -19.49 -6.58 -5.53
C LEU A 44 -19.41 -7.77 -6.50
N ASP A 45 -20.41 -7.95 -7.37
CA ASP A 45 -20.42 -9.05 -8.35
C ASP A 45 -19.29 -8.92 -9.37
N GLU A 46 -19.02 -7.69 -9.84
CA GLU A 46 -17.90 -7.39 -10.73
C GLU A 46 -16.56 -7.69 -10.04
N PHE A 47 -16.42 -7.30 -8.78
CA PHE A 47 -15.24 -7.58 -7.98
C PHE A 47 -15.02 -9.10 -7.79
N ASN A 48 -16.05 -9.85 -7.42
CA ASN A 48 -15.98 -11.30 -7.24
C ASN A 48 -15.61 -12.01 -8.55
N HIS A 49 -16.24 -11.63 -9.66
CA HIS A 49 -15.92 -12.17 -10.97
C HIS A 49 -14.46 -11.88 -11.37
N LEU A 50 -13.93 -10.70 -11.05
CA LEU A 50 -12.52 -10.37 -11.27
C LEU A 50 -11.58 -11.21 -10.38
N LEU A 51 -11.96 -11.56 -9.16
CA LEU A 51 -11.15 -12.45 -8.32
C LEU A 51 -11.17 -13.90 -8.81
N GLU A 52 -12.30 -14.38 -9.32
CA GLU A 52 -12.45 -15.74 -9.84
C GLU A 52 -11.74 -15.93 -11.19
N TYR A 53 -11.84 -14.94 -12.08
CA TYR A 53 -11.22 -14.98 -13.41
C TYR A 53 -9.68 -14.89 -13.39
N ASN A 54 -9.09 -14.45 -12.28
CA ASN A 54 -7.63 -14.31 -12.17
C ASN A 54 -7.04 -15.37 -11.24
N ASP A 55 -5.85 -15.85 -11.59
CA ASP A 55 -5.10 -16.90 -10.87
C ASP A 55 -4.46 -16.39 -9.56
N PHE A 56 -5.20 -15.65 -8.75
CA PHE A 56 -4.76 -15.27 -7.42
C PHE A 56 -4.87 -16.48 -6.47
N SER A 57 -3.87 -16.66 -5.61
CA SER A 57 -3.97 -17.63 -4.51
C SER A 57 -5.16 -17.30 -3.60
N GLU A 58 -5.77 -18.31 -3.00
CA GLU A 58 -6.93 -18.14 -2.11
C GLU A 58 -6.67 -17.14 -0.96
N SER A 59 -5.47 -17.17 -0.38
CA SER A 59 -5.05 -16.19 0.63
C SER A 59 -5.10 -14.74 0.11
N ASN A 60 -4.69 -14.49 -1.14
CA ASN A 60 -4.77 -13.17 -1.75
C ASN A 60 -6.22 -12.77 -2.03
N LYS A 61 -7.07 -13.70 -2.51
CA LYS A 61 -8.49 -13.44 -2.72
C LYS A 61 -9.16 -13.00 -1.42
N GLN A 62 -8.94 -13.73 -0.33
CA GLN A 62 -9.46 -13.38 1.00
C GLN A 62 -8.98 -12.00 1.47
N HIS A 63 -7.70 -11.67 1.28
CA HIS A 63 -7.18 -10.33 1.62
C HIS A 63 -7.85 -9.23 0.79
N MET A 64 -8.01 -9.45 -0.51
CA MET A 64 -8.67 -8.48 -1.40
C MET A 64 -10.13 -8.29 -1.02
N SER A 65 -10.87 -9.36 -0.70
CA SER A 65 -12.27 -9.26 -0.26
C SER A 65 -12.41 -8.50 1.06
N ARG A 66 -11.48 -8.70 2.01
CA ARG A 66 -11.45 -7.90 3.24
C ARG A 66 -11.24 -6.41 2.95
N LEU A 67 -10.32 -6.07 2.05
CA LEU A 67 -10.06 -4.69 1.65
C LEU A 67 -11.25 -4.06 0.93
N TRP A 68 -11.94 -4.82 0.09
CA TRP A 68 -13.16 -4.39 -0.59
C TRP A 68 -14.27 -4.06 0.41
N ASN A 69 -14.53 -4.94 1.37
CA ASN A 69 -15.54 -4.70 2.39
C ASN A 69 -15.15 -3.59 3.37
N ALA A 70 -13.85 -3.30 3.48
CA ALA A 70 -13.31 -2.21 4.27
C ALA A 70 -13.11 -0.91 3.47
N LYS A 71 -13.56 -0.82 2.20
CA LYS A 71 -13.58 0.46 1.46
C LYS A 71 -14.45 1.43 2.28
N PRO A 72 -13.89 2.51 2.83
CA PRO A 72 -14.67 3.48 3.56
C PRO A 72 -15.47 4.32 2.58
N ALA A 73 -16.52 4.93 3.11
CA ALA A 73 -17.30 5.95 2.44
C ALA A 73 -16.41 7.02 1.80
N GLU A 74 -16.90 7.64 0.73
CA GLU A 74 -16.23 8.49 -0.28
C GLU A 74 -15.41 9.69 0.25
N ASN A 75 -15.29 9.89 1.56
CA ASN A 75 -14.60 11.00 2.22
C ASN A 75 -13.28 10.59 2.89
N ARG A 76 -12.45 9.78 2.22
CA ARG A 76 -11.10 9.48 2.71
C ARG A 76 -10.22 10.73 2.58
N LYS A 77 -9.87 11.33 3.72
CA LYS A 77 -8.89 12.43 3.78
C LYS A 77 -7.43 11.96 3.74
N TRP A 78 -7.17 10.66 3.59
CA TRP A 78 -5.82 10.13 3.44
C TRP A 78 -5.83 8.70 2.88
N GLY A 79 -4.68 8.27 2.38
CA GLY A 79 -4.47 6.92 1.87
C GLY A 79 -3.00 6.58 1.67
N ILE A 80 -2.76 5.32 1.28
CA ILE A 80 -1.45 4.83 0.90
C ILE A 80 -1.56 4.29 -0.52
N ASP A 81 -0.89 4.95 -1.44
CA ASP A 81 -0.72 4.50 -2.81
C ASP A 81 0.56 3.68 -2.93
N VAL A 82 0.64 2.91 -4.00
CA VAL A 82 1.85 2.19 -4.39
C VAL A 82 2.28 2.74 -5.74
N VAL A 83 3.38 3.48 -5.75
CA VAL A 83 3.95 4.09 -6.96
C VAL A 83 5.12 3.26 -7.49
N ILE A 84 5.33 3.29 -8.80
CA ILE A 84 6.50 2.66 -9.41
C ILE A 84 7.65 3.66 -9.33
N ALA A 85 8.60 3.42 -8.43
CA ALA A 85 9.85 4.16 -8.41
C ALA A 85 10.67 3.75 -9.64
N ASN A 86 10.89 4.73 -10.51
CA ASN A 86 11.71 4.56 -11.71
C ASN A 86 13.15 4.97 -11.38
N THR A 87 13.94 4.04 -10.86
CA THR A 87 15.40 4.25 -10.84
C THR A 87 15.97 3.79 -12.17
N ASN A 88 17.04 4.43 -12.64
CA ASN A 88 17.72 4.08 -13.90
C ASN A 88 18.16 2.61 -13.99
N ILE A 89 18.14 1.87 -12.88
CA ILE A 89 18.67 0.51 -12.75
C ILE A 89 17.55 -0.50 -12.48
N ARG A 90 16.50 -0.14 -11.72
CA ARG A 90 15.39 -1.04 -11.36
C ARG A 90 14.07 -0.30 -11.18
N LYS A 91 12.98 -0.90 -11.68
CA LYS A 91 11.61 -0.52 -11.29
C LYS A 91 11.28 -1.20 -9.97
N SER A 92 10.85 -0.43 -8.98
CA SER A 92 10.40 -0.97 -7.69
C SER A 92 9.07 -0.36 -7.28
N LEU A 93 8.26 -1.13 -6.56
CA LEU A 93 7.03 -0.61 -5.96
C LEU A 93 7.38 0.07 -4.64
N GLN A 94 7.10 1.37 -4.53
CA GLN A 94 7.31 2.15 -3.32
C GLN A 94 5.98 2.67 -2.78
N PRO A 95 5.72 2.51 -1.48
CA PRO A 95 4.56 3.09 -0.85
C PRO A 95 4.68 4.62 -0.79
N LYS A 96 3.60 5.31 -1.09
CA LYS A 96 3.47 6.77 -1.01
C LYS A 96 2.21 7.09 -0.22
N VAL A 97 2.34 7.92 0.81
CA VAL A 97 1.22 8.35 1.63
C VAL A 97 0.70 9.66 1.06
N TRP A 98 -0.62 9.76 0.90
CA TRP A 98 -1.28 11.01 0.55
C TRP A 98 -2.28 11.37 1.64
N MET A 99 -2.47 12.67 1.88
CA MET A 99 -3.49 13.17 2.80
C MET A 99 -3.97 14.56 2.42
N THR A 100 -5.22 14.85 2.71
CA THR A 100 -5.85 16.16 2.54
C THR A 100 -5.99 16.81 3.91
N VAL A 101 -5.37 17.97 4.08
CA VAL A 101 -5.51 18.84 5.25
C VAL A 101 -6.16 20.12 4.77
N ASP A 102 -7.40 20.35 5.21
CA ASP A 102 -8.29 21.39 4.67
C ASP A 102 -8.43 21.30 3.15
N GLU A 103 -7.92 22.28 2.40
CA GLU A 103 -7.94 22.32 0.92
C GLU A 103 -6.60 21.87 0.30
N TYR A 104 -5.61 21.50 1.12
CA TYR A 104 -4.27 21.14 0.67
C TYR A 104 -4.07 19.63 0.60
N GLU A 105 -3.66 19.15 -0.57
CA GLU A 105 -3.22 17.77 -0.77
C GLU A 105 -1.71 17.65 -0.53
N LEU A 106 -1.35 16.80 0.41
CA LEU A 106 0.01 16.49 0.79
C LEU A 106 0.36 15.09 0.34
N GLU A 107 1.49 14.97 -0.34
CA GLU A 107 2.06 13.71 -0.77
C GLU A 107 3.44 13.51 -0.16
N MET A 108 3.67 12.35 0.44
CA MET A 108 4.92 12.05 1.15
C MET A 108 5.29 10.58 1.07
N ASN A 109 6.58 10.28 1.19
CA ASN A 109 7.01 8.90 1.38
C ASN A 109 6.76 8.46 2.83
N VAL A 110 6.88 7.15 3.07
CA VAL A 110 6.62 6.55 4.39
C VAL A 110 7.56 7.11 5.47
N ASP A 111 8.81 7.42 5.13
CA ASP A 111 9.79 7.95 6.09
C ASP A 111 9.41 9.35 6.57
N VAL A 112 8.98 10.22 5.65
CA VAL A 112 8.51 11.57 5.97
C VAL A 112 7.20 11.50 6.75
N PHE A 113 6.27 10.63 6.38
CA PHE A 113 5.03 10.42 7.15
C PHE A 113 5.32 9.96 8.59
N ALA A 114 6.27 9.04 8.78
CA ALA A 114 6.66 8.57 10.11
C ALA A 114 7.21 9.70 10.99
N LYS A 115 8.00 10.63 10.41
CA LYS A 115 8.49 11.82 11.10
C LYS A 115 7.34 12.78 11.44
N LEU A 116 6.45 13.07 10.49
CA LEU A 116 5.29 13.92 10.72
C LEU A 116 4.44 13.40 11.89
N ARG A 117 4.14 12.10 11.91
CA ARG A 117 3.40 11.45 12.99
C ARG A 117 4.08 11.65 14.36
N LEU A 118 5.41 11.55 14.41
CA LEU A 118 6.18 11.75 15.64
C LEU A 118 6.08 13.20 16.12
N GLU A 119 6.26 14.17 15.23
CA GLU A 119 6.18 15.60 15.58
C GLU A 119 4.77 16.02 16.01
N VAL A 120 3.72 15.54 15.33
CA VAL A 120 2.33 15.78 15.75
C VAL A 120 2.08 15.22 17.15
N SER A 121 2.56 14.01 17.44
CA SER A 121 2.43 13.43 18.79
C SER A 121 3.15 14.26 19.85
N ARG A 122 4.34 14.79 19.54
CA ARG A 122 5.08 15.68 20.45
C ARG A 122 4.31 16.97 20.72
N ALA A 123 3.77 17.60 19.67
CA ALA A 123 3.00 18.83 19.78
C ALA A 123 1.72 18.62 20.62
N LEU A 124 0.98 17.53 20.39
CA LEU A 124 -0.21 17.19 21.17
C LEU A 124 0.13 16.98 22.65
N ASN A 125 1.19 16.23 22.96
CA ASN A 125 1.62 16.02 24.35
C ASN A 125 1.99 17.34 25.04
N GLN A 126 2.59 18.29 24.31
CA GLN A 126 2.90 19.62 24.85
C GLN A 126 1.64 20.41 25.16
N ILE A 127 0.65 20.39 24.26
CA ILE A 127 -0.64 21.05 24.48
C ILE A 127 -1.31 20.48 25.73
N ASP A 128 -1.42 19.15 25.83
CA ASP A 128 -2.04 18.49 26.98
C ASP A 128 -1.33 18.86 28.28
N SER A 129 0.01 18.94 28.27
CA SER A 129 0.80 19.35 29.43
C SER A 129 0.71 20.84 29.81
N CYS A 130 0.24 21.70 28.89
CA CYS A 130 0.08 23.14 29.09
C CYS A 130 -1.35 23.55 29.50
N THR A 131 -2.30 22.61 29.50
CA THR A 131 -3.67 22.85 30.00
C THR A 131 -3.65 22.82 31.54
N ILE A 132 -3.58 24.01 32.16
CA ILE A 132 -3.83 24.28 33.59
C ILE A 132 -5.27 24.75 33.75
#